data_AF-A0A966SGN0-F1
#
_entry.id   AF-A0A966SGN0-F1
#
_cell.length_a   1.000
_cell.length_b   1.000
_cell.length_c   1.000
_cell.angle_alpha   90.00
_cell.angle_beta   90.00
_cell.angle_gamma   90.00
#
_symmetry.space_group_name_H-M   'P 1'
#
loop_
_entity.id
_entity.type
_entity.pdbx_description
1 polymer ?
#
loop_
_entity_poly.entity_id
_entity_poly.type
_entity_poly.pdbx_seq_one_letter_code
_entity_poly.pdbx_strand_id
1 'polypeptide(L)'
;METTETLVPEHYNPNQLVTYKVINGNETTYPTSKVTDIEWKLENYRYVDKRLSDYSSKVAQLEERLADYLEMDSEDIVSDICSIFGFNPTKDIEFEANVTITGTVTVPLADLSTFDINDIDLNISVDAYSYAVDDYNVEIDNITTL
;
A
#
# COMPACT_ATOMS: atom_id res chain seq x y z
N MET A 1 39.75 -46.67 8.27
CA MET A 1 38.92 -45.45 8.30
C MET A 1 39.44 -44.56 7.21
N GLU A 2 38.64 -44.32 6.18
CA GLU A 2 39.02 -43.46 5.04
C GLU A 2 38.54 -42.05 5.37
N THR A 3 39.48 -41.12 5.55
CA THR A 3 39.20 -39.70 5.78
C THR A 3 38.88 -39.06 4.43
N THR A 4 37.60 -38.79 4.17
CA THR A 4 37.17 -38.02 3.02
C THR A 4 37.58 -36.55 3.23
N GLU A 5 38.71 -36.14 2.65
CA GLU A 5 39.08 -34.73 2.61
C GLU A 5 38.11 -33.97 1.70
N THR A 6 37.35 -33.03 2.28
CA THR A 6 36.59 -32.05 1.51
C THR A 6 37.58 -31.06 0.86
N LEU A 7 37.98 -31.35 -0.37
CA LEU A 7 38.76 -30.42 -1.20
C LEU A 7 37.86 -29.24 -1.59
N VAL A 8 37.98 -28.12 -0.88
CA VAL A 8 37.39 -26.85 -1.32
C VAL A 8 38.21 -26.37 -2.53
N PRO A 9 37.58 -26.07 -3.69
CA PRO A 9 38.32 -25.57 -4.85
C PRO A 9 39.13 -24.32 -4.45
N GLU A 10 40.44 -24.32 -4.71
CA GLU A 10 41.35 -23.21 -4.34
C GLU A 10 40.89 -21.86 -4.90
N HIS A 11 40.19 -21.86 -6.04
CA HIS A 11 39.54 -20.68 -6.62
C HIS A 11 38.12 -21.01 -7.12
N TYR A 12 37.13 -20.27 -6.60
CA TYR A 12 35.79 -20.22 -7.18
C TYR A 12 35.85 -19.49 -8.54
N ASN A 13 35.40 -20.15 -9.61
CA ASN A 13 35.27 -19.54 -10.93
C ASN A 13 33.79 -19.37 -11.31
N PRO A 14 33.22 -18.17 -11.20
CA PRO A 14 31.80 -17.92 -11.49
C PRO A 14 31.40 -18.26 -12.94
N ASN A 15 32.33 -18.12 -13.88
CA ASN A 15 32.09 -18.35 -15.30
C ASN A 15 32.40 -19.79 -15.75
N GLN A 16 32.74 -20.69 -14.82
CA GLN A 16 32.95 -22.10 -15.15
C GLN A 16 31.67 -22.72 -15.72
N LEU A 17 31.81 -23.45 -16.82
CA LEU A 17 30.72 -24.23 -17.39
C LEU A 17 30.66 -25.60 -16.71
N VAL A 18 29.47 -25.97 -16.23
CA VAL A 18 29.20 -27.24 -15.57
C VAL A 18 28.07 -27.94 -16.30
N THR A 19 28.29 -29.21 -16.64
CA THR A 19 27.24 -30.11 -17.13
C THR A 19 26.69 -30.91 -15.97
N TYR A 20 25.38 -30.85 -15.74
CA TYR A 20 24.74 -31.54 -14.62
C TYR A 20 23.53 -32.33 -15.11
N LYS A 21 23.18 -33.41 -14.39
CA LYS A 21 22.03 -34.26 -14.71
C LYS A 21 20.76 -33.63 -14.14
N VAL A 22 19.76 -33.41 -14.98
CA VAL A 22 18.41 -33.02 -14.57
C VAL A 22 17.48 -34.20 -14.80
N ILE A 23 16.66 -34.50 -13.80
CA ILE A 23 15.68 -35.59 -13.82
C ILE A 23 14.31 -34.94 -13.62
N ASN A 24 13.48 -34.97 -14.67
CA ASN A 24 12.11 -34.45 -14.64
C ASN A 24 11.16 -35.60 -14.97
N GLY A 25 10.59 -36.23 -13.94
CA GLY A 25 9.79 -37.45 -14.11
C GLY A 25 10.63 -38.57 -14.75
N ASN A 26 10.20 -39.06 -15.92
CA ASN A 26 10.91 -40.11 -16.68
C ASN A 26 11.94 -39.55 -17.68
N GLU A 27 12.03 -38.23 -17.85
CA GLU A 27 12.98 -37.61 -18.78
C GLU A 27 14.27 -37.23 -18.05
N THR A 28 15.40 -37.56 -18.66
CA THR A 28 16.73 -37.17 -18.18
C THR A 28 17.41 -36.29 -19.21
N THR A 29 17.89 -35.12 -18.79
CA THR A 29 18.66 -34.19 -19.64
C THR A 29 20.00 -33.82 -18.99
N TYR A 30 20.95 -33.36 -19.79
CA TYR A 30 22.30 -32.98 -19.34
C TYR A 30 22.64 -31.55 -19.80
N PRO A 31 21.94 -30.52 -19.29
CA PRO A 31 22.25 -29.14 -19.62
C PRO A 31 23.66 -28.76 -19.15
N THR A 32 24.29 -27.86 -19.91
CA THR A 32 25.53 -27.19 -19.53
C THR A 32 25.24 -25.73 -19.25
N SER A 33 25.61 -25.22 -18.09
CA SER A 33 25.35 -23.83 -17.67
C SER A 33 26.53 -23.27 -16.89
N LYS A 34 26.62 -21.93 -16.78
CA LYS A 34 27.59 -21.30 -15.89
C LYS A 34 27.22 -21.52 -14.43
N VAL A 35 28.21 -21.61 -13.56
CA VAL A 35 28.01 -21.71 -12.11
C VAL A 35 27.13 -20.57 -11.58
N THR A 36 27.40 -19.33 -11.98
CA THR A 36 26.61 -18.16 -11.55
C THR A 36 25.14 -18.25 -11.92
N ASP A 37 24.81 -18.81 -13.10
CA ASP A 37 23.42 -18.87 -13.56
C ASP A 37 22.63 -19.90 -12.74
N ILE A 38 23.28 -20.98 -12.32
CA ILE A 38 22.69 -22.02 -11.46
C ILE A 38 22.46 -21.45 -10.06
N GLU A 39 23.45 -20.75 -9.50
CA GLU A 39 23.35 -20.12 -8.18
C GLU A 39 22.25 -19.07 -8.15
N TRP A 40 22.17 -18.23 -9.18
CA TRP A 40 21.10 -17.24 -9.30
C TRP A 40 19.73 -17.90 -9.36
N LYS A 41 19.57 -18.97 -10.16
CA LYS A 41 18.31 -19.73 -10.21
C LYS A 41 17.96 -20.29 -8.83
N LEU A 42 18.92 -20.92 -8.15
CA LEU A 42 18.71 -21.49 -6.82
C LEU A 42 18.28 -20.42 -5.81
N GLU A 43 18.92 -19.26 -5.81
CA GLU A 43 18.57 -18.17 -4.90
C GLU A 43 17.19 -17.60 -5.22
N ASN A 44 16.87 -17.41 -6.50
CA ASN A 44 15.53 -17.01 -6.91
C ASN A 44 14.46 -18.03 -6.50
N TYR A 45 14.75 -19.33 -6.63
CA TYR A 45 13.86 -20.39 -6.15
C TYR A 45 13.63 -20.30 -4.65
N ARG A 46 14.68 -20.11 -3.85
CA ARG A 46 14.57 -19.94 -2.38
C ARG A 46 13.72 -18.73 -2.01
N TYR A 47 13.91 -17.62 -2.71
CA TYR A 47 13.12 -16.41 -2.50
C TYR A 47 11.63 -16.64 -2.81
N VAL A 48 11.32 -17.28 -3.95
CA VAL A 48 9.95 -17.62 -4.33
C VAL A 48 9.32 -18.61 -3.37
N ASP A 49 10.05 -19.66 -2.96
CA ASP A 49 9.58 -20.67 -2.01
C ASP A 49 9.21 -20.05 -0.67
N LYS A 50 10.06 -19.16 -0.15
CA LYS A 50 9.77 -18.40 1.09
C LYS A 50 8.51 -17.55 0.96
N ARG A 51 8.34 -16.86 -0.17
CA ARG A 51 7.11 -16.06 -0.42
C ARG A 51 5.88 -16.95 -0.54
N LEU A 52 5.99 -18.08 -1.23
CA LEU A 52 4.89 -19.03 -1.37
C LEU A 52 4.49 -19.57 -0.01
N SER A 53 5.46 -19.96 0.83
CA SER A 53 5.19 -20.39 2.20
C SER A 53 4.46 -19.32 3.01
N ASP A 54 4.88 -18.05 2.93
CA ASP A 54 4.19 -16.93 3.59
C ASP A 54 2.74 -16.77 3.12
N TYR A 55 2.51 -16.79 1.80
CA TYR A 55 1.15 -16.72 1.25
C TYR A 55 0.30 -17.93 1.64
N SER A 56 0.86 -19.14 1.62
CA SER A 56 0.14 -20.35 2.04
C SER A 56 -0.25 -20.26 3.52
N SER A 57 0.62 -19.73 4.39
CA SER A 57 0.28 -19.49 5.79
C SER A 57 -0.86 -18.47 5.95
N LYS A 58 -0.85 -17.38 5.18
CA LYS A 58 -1.93 -16.38 5.20
C LYS A 58 -3.26 -16.93 4.71
N VAL A 59 -3.24 -17.76 3.66
CA VAL A 59 -4.45 -18.45 3.17
C VAL A 59 -5.00 -19.41 4.21
N ALA A 60 -4.14 -20.20 4.87
CA ALA A 60 -4.57 -21.10 5.93
C ALA A 60 -5.21 -20.34 7.12
N GLN A 61 -4.65 -19.19 7.51
CA GLN A 61 -5.25 -18.32 8.53
C GLN A 61 -6.62 -17.80 8.11
N LEU A 62 -6.77 -17.36 6.85
CA LEU A 62 -8.06 -16.94 6.32
C LEU A 62 -9.10 -18.07 6.38
N GLU A 63 -8.73 -19.27 5.94
CA GLU A 63 -9.60 -20.45 5.96
C GLU A 63 -10.09 -20.79 7.38
N GLU A 64 -9.21 -20.72 8.37
CA GLU A 64 -9.55 -20.94 9.79
C GLU A 64 -10.58 -19.93 10.31
N ARG A 65 -10.48 -18.67 9.85
CA ARG A 65 -11.33 -17.55 10.28
C ARG A 65 -12.70 -17.50 9.60
N LEU A 66 -12.92 -18.25 8.51
CA LEU A 66 -14.16 -18.17 7.72
C LEU A 66 -15.43 -18.48 8.53
N ALA A 67 -15.35 -19.38 9.51
CA ALA A 67 -16.49 -19.70 10.36
C ALA A 67 -16.88 -18.51 11.25
N ASP A 68 -15.90 -17.82 11.81
CA ASP A 68 -16.11 -16.64 12.67
C ASP A 68 -16.76 -15.49 11.89
N TYR A 69 -16.44 -15.35 10.60
CA TYR A 69 -16.97 -14.29 9.74
C TYR A 69 -18.48 -14.36 9.54
N LEU A 70 -19.13 -15.48 9.83
CA LEU A 70 -20.60 -15.58 9.76
C LEU A 70 -21.29 -14.77 10.86
N GLU A 71 -20.58 -14.47 11.94
CA GLU A 71 -21.10 -13.76 13.11
C GLU A 71 -20.54 -12.33 13.23
N MET A 72 -19.65 -11.92 12.33
CA MET A 72 -18.97 -10.62 12.34
C MET A 72 -19.63 -9.61 11.39
N ASP A 73 -19.50 -8.33 11.73
CA ASP A 73 -19.90 -7.23 10.85
C ASP A 73 -18.93 -7.07 9.67
N SER A 74 -19.43 -6.49 8.57
CA SER A 74 -18.67 -6.38 7.32
C SER A 74 -17.38 -5.57 7.45
N GLU A 75 -17.39 -4.50 8.24
CA GLU A 75 -16.20 -3.68 8.48
C GLU A 75 -15.10 -4.47 9.20
N ASP A 76 -15.47 -5.28 10.18
CA ASP A 76 -14.53 -6.08 10.96
C ASP A 76 -13.93 -7.21 10.13
N ILE A 77 -14.72 -7.84 9.26
CA ILE A 77 -14.23 -8.85 8.30
C ILE A 77 -13.18 -8.24 7.37
N VAL A 78 -13.48 -7.07 6.78
CA VAL A 78 -12.55 -6.39 5.88
C VAL A 78 -11.25 -6.01 6.59
N SER A 79 -11.35 -5.49 7.82
CA SER A 79 -10.20 -5.13 8.65
C SER A 79 -9.32 -6.35 8.95
N ASP A 80 -9.91 -7.47 9.35
CA ASP A 80 -9.19 -8.71 9.66
C ASP A 80 -8.48 -9.29 8.43
N ILE A 81 -9.16 -9.33 7.27
CA ILE A 81 -8.53 -9.76 6.01
C ILE A 81 -7.35 -8.84 5.65
N CYS A 82 -7.51 -7.52 5.80
CA CYS A 82 -6.41 -6.58 5.54
C CYS A 82 -5.22 -6.81 6.47
N SER A 83 -5.46 -7.13 7.74
CA SER A 83 -4.43 -7.51 8.71
C SER A 83 -3.67 -8.78 8.29
N ILE A 84 -4.39 -9.85 7.90
CA ILE A 84 -3.79 -11.13 7.46
C ILE A 84 -2.84 -10.92 6.28
N PHE A 85 -3.24 -10.12 5.29
CA PHE A 85 -2.46 -9.95 4.07
C PHE A 85 -1.51 -8.75 4.10
N GLY A 86 -1.60 -7.88 5.11
CA GLY A 86 -0.80 -6.66 5.23
C GLY A 86 -1.24 -5.56 4.26
N PHE A 87 -2.53 -5.49 3.97
CA PHE A 87 -3.11 -4.42 3.14
C PHE A 87 -3.34 -3.17 3.98
N ASN A 88 -3.16 -2.00 3.35
CA ASN A 88 -3.49 -0.71 3.94
C ASN A 88 -4.59 -0.04 3.10
N PRO A 89 -5.85 -0.51 3.20
CA PRO A 89 -6.94 0.07 2.44
C PRO A 89 -7.19 1.52 2.86
N THR A 90 -7.48 2.38 1.89
CA THR A 90 -7.92 3.76 2.11
C THR A 90 -9.25 3.96 1.39
N LYS A 91 -10.12 4.79 1.95
CA LYS A 91 -11.41 5.14 1.36
C LYS A 91 -11.66 6.62 1.57
N ASP A 92 -12.00 7.30 0.49
CA ASP A 92 -12.39 8.70 0.54
C ASP A 92 -13.83 8.79 1.07
N ILE A 93 -14.04 9.66 2.06
CA ILE A 93 -15.34 9.93 2.64
C ILE A 93 -15.73 11.35 2.26
N GLU A 94 -16.81 11.46 1.47
CA GLU A 94 -17.43 12.73 1.14
C GLU A 94 -18.29 13.21 2.32
N PHE A 95 -18.18 14.49 2.66
CA PHE A 95 -18.97 15.13 3.71
C PHE A 95 -19.46 16.50 3.24
N GLU A 96 -20.61 16.92 3.76
CA GLU A 96 -21.19 18.24 3.51
C GLU A 96 -21.45 18.94 4.85
N ALA A 97 -21.05 20.20 4.97
CA ALA A 97 -21.23 20.99 6.18
C ALA A 97 -21.69 22.41 5.85
N ASN A 98 -22.71 22.88 6.57
CA ASN A 98 -23.21 24.25 6.48
C ASN A 98 -22.55 25.10 7.59
N VAL A 99 -21.82 26.15 7.21
CA VAL A 99 -21.11 27.03 8.15
C VAL A 99 -21.64 28.46 8.03
N THR A 100 -21.96 29.09 9.17
CA THR A 100 -22.31 30.52 9.22
C THR A 100 -21.14 31.30 9.79
N ILE A 101 -20.60 32.22 8.99
CA ILE A 101 -19.48 33.08 9.37
C ILE A 101 -20.03 34.48 9.65
N THR A 102 -19.77 35.01 10.85
CA THR A 102 -20.12 36.39 11.21
C THR A 102 -18.85 37.21 11.39
N GLY A 103 -18.87 38.45 10.90
CA GLY A 103 -17.72 39.33 10.94
C GLY A 103 -18.13 40.79 10.85
N THR A 104 -17.15 41.67 11.04
CA THR A 104 -17.33 43.11 10.84
C THR A 104 -16.22 43.62 9.95
N VAL A 105 -16.58 44.46 8.98
CA VAL A 105 -15.62 45.16 8.11
C VAL A 105 -15.60 46.63 8.50
N THR A 106 -14.40 47.19 8.66
CA THR A 106 -14.25 48.61 8.95
C THR A 106 -14.12 49.36 7.63
N VAL A 107 -15.10 50.22 7.33
CA VAL A 107 -15.13 51.03 6.11
C VAL A 107 -14.92 52.51 6.48
N PRO A 108 -14.08 53.25 5.74
CA PRO A 108 -13.95 54.69 5.94
C PRO A 108 -15.31 55.40 5.76
N LEU A 109 -15.61 56.37 6.63
CA LEU A 109 -16.88 57.14 6.58
C LEU A 109 -17.13 57.83 5.23
N ALA A 110 -16.06 58.18 4.51
CA ALA A 110 -16.13 58.78 3.18
C ALA A 110 -16.73 57.83 2.13
N ASP A 111 -16.57 56.52 2.32
CA ASP A 111 -16.93 55.48 1.35
C ASP A 111 -18.24 54.75 1.73
N LEU A 112 -18.81 55.05 2.91
CA LEU A 112 -19.99 54.39 3.46
C LEU A 112 -21.21 54.47 2.52
N SER A 113 -21.42 55.61 1.86
CA SER A 113 -22.56 55.83 0.98
C SER A 113 -22.54 55.01 -0.31
N THR A 114 -21.37 54.47 -0.66
CA THR A 114 -21.13 53.69 -1.89
C THR A 114 -20.71 52.26 -1.59
N PHE A 115 -20.63 51.87 -0.31
CA PHE A 115 -20.18 50.55 0.11
C PHE A 115 -21.29 49.51 -0.09
N ASP A 116 -20.97 48.44 -0.83
CA ASP A 116 -21.81 47.25 -0.97
C ASP A 116 -21.10 46.04 -0.32
N ILE A 117 -21.85 45.25 0.45
CA ILE A 117 -21.34 44.04 1.10
C ILE A 117 -20.99 42.95 0.07
N ASN A 118 -21.59 42.99 -1.12
CA ASN A 118 -21.30 42.05 -2.21
C ASN A 118 -19.93 42.29 -2.86
N ASP A 119 -19.31 43.45 -2.62
CA ASP A 119 -17.96 43.77 -3.13
C ASP A 119 -16.85 43.13 -2.27
N ILE A 120 -17.21 42.42 -1.20
CA ILE A 120 -16.22 41.71 -0.36
C ILE A 120 -15.87 40.37 -0.99
N ASP A 121 -14.58 40.20 -1.31
CA ASP A 121 -14.00 38.89 -1.60
C ASP A 121 -13.75 38.12 -0.29
N LEU A 122 -14.55 37.09 -0.04
CA LEU A 122 -14.34 36.17 1.08
C LEU A 122 -13.53 34.96 0.64
N ASN A 123 -12.44 34.68 1.37
CA ASN A 123 -11.67 33.45 1.21
C ASN A 123 -11.89 32.56 2.44
N ILE A 124 -12.35 31.34 2.21
CA ILE A 124 -12.56 30.33 3.25
C ILE A 124 -11.62 29.16 2.97
N SER A 125 -10.81 28.80 3.96
CA SER A 125 -9.97 27.60 3.94
C SER A 125 -10.67 26.49 4.72
N VAL A 126 -10.62 25.27 4.21
CA VAL A 126 -11.11 24.07 4.90
C VAL A 126 -9.90 23.26 5.32
N ASP A 127 -9.65 23.24 6.63
CA ASP A 127 -8.55 22.49 7.23
C ASP A 127 -9.11 21.53 8.28
N ALA A 128 -8.63 20.28 8.26
CA ALA A 128 -8.97 19.29 9.27
C ALA A 128 -7.75 18.96 10.14
N TYR A 129 -7.96 18.86 11.45
CA TYR A 129 -6.87 18.62 12.40
C TYR A 129 -6.30 17.20 12.33
N SER A 130 -7.14 16.21 12.02
CA SER A 130 -6.80 14.78 12.13
C SER A 130 -6.66 14.07 10.78
N TYR A 131 -7.08 14.70 9.68
CA TYR A 131 -7.13 14.08 8.35
C TYR A 131 -6.79 15.12 7.28
N ALA A 132 -6.22 14.68 6.16
CA ALA A 132 -6.02 15.55 5.00
C ALA A 132 -7.35 15.73 4.26
N VAL A 133 -7.59 16.95 3.76
CA VAL A 133 -8.71 17.26 2.87
C VAL A 133 -8.10 17.52 1.50
N ASP A 134 -8.13 16.51 0.63
CA ASP A 134 -7.42 16.53 -0.66
C ASP A 134 -8.26 17.16 -1.79
N ASP A 135 -9.59 17.15 -1.67
CA ASP A 135 -10.52 17.76 -2.62
C ASP A 135 -11.69 18.38 -1.85
N TYR A 136 -11.87 19.70 -1.98
CA TYR A 136 -12.96 20.42 -1.37
C TYR A 136 -13.44 21.56 -2.27
N ASN A 137 -14.75 21.79 -2.27
CA ASN A 137 -15.36 22.94 -2.90
C ASN A 137 -15.98 23.83 -1.82
N VAL A 138 -15.78 25.14 -1.95
CA VAL A 138 -16.46 26.14 -1.13
C VAL A 138 -17.38 26.95 -2.03
N GLU A 139 -18.67 26.89 -1.75
CA GLU A 139 -19.67 27.74 -2.38
C GLU A 139 -20.22 28.72 -1.34
N ILE A 140 -20.35 29.99 -1.73
CA ILE A 140 -20.93 31.04 -0.89
C ILE A 140 -22.29 31.41 -1.48
N ASP A 141 -23.36 30.95 -0.83
CA ASP A 141 -24.72 31.13 -1.34
C ASP A 141 -25.24 32.58 -1.21
N ASN A 142 -24.93 33.26 -0.11
CA ASN A 142 -25.27 34.67 0.09
C ASN A 142 -24.37 35.33 1.15
N ILE A 143 -24.20 36.64 1.01
CA ILE A 143 -23.59 37.52 2.01
C ILE A 143 -24.65 38.55 2.39
N THR A 144 -24.99 38.65 3.67
CA THR A 144 -25.99 39.60 4.16
C THR A 144 -25.46 40.35 5.38
N THR A 145 -25.91 41.60 5.54
CA THR A 145 -25.68 42.38 6.76
C THR A 145 -26.70 41.98 7.82
N LEU A 146 -26.26 41.84 9.07
CA LEU A 146 -27.11 41.63 10.24
C LEU A 146 -27.85 42.90 10.67
#